data_AF-A0A6H3NMS6-F1
#
_entry.id   AF-A0A6H3NMS6-F1
#
_cell.length_a   1.000
_cell.length_b   1.000
_cell.length_c   1.000
_cell.angle_alpha   90.00
_cell.angle_beta   90.00
_cell.angle_gamma   90.00
#
_symmetry.space_group_name_H-M   'P 1'
#
loop_
_entity.id
_entity.type
_entity.pdbx_description
1 polymer ?
#
loop_
_entity_poly.entity_id
_entity_poly.type
_entity_poly.pdbx_seq_one_letter_code
_entity_poly.pdbx_strand_id
1 'polypeptide(L)'
;MDWQKFGVIVWILFVETLVAVEKKPDQVSIPQLLKAGFPPHLAAAWKEKSKQTPEKFLEWKKSLKGKDAALVSKVWKEQKITLYDNKQRLAYNKTFQKNNNFTKEEKNQKSKETKPSKPKEGFDSNDELFFGLSYQNLDVRYLPRKEKNHSSVFLGGKGKGQIWILEKRDEEFSYGVNLTYQTFRFTSGNRYKPIPHFYFAKDPNFYSQLERTGSPLPQPITYSNFLGYRLLNDGKEYELGIYHANAFSYYPGVYFVSPNKSYSGVWSPGDNKSSLYINDSWNHKEWGSHRIQSESIFNKKESVGFVYLKSESPESKFFLDATVYRDSPLLYGIVSPEEVRPQIPQSLGYSKISFKHWIGSEFLGSKEGHRYENGRSGFFPCFISEWGNLIYRYREYNESGNYHWNEIGRAAFYEWRKEKAVVSFGFESRENAGQWEGKLAIPFGTSNLLEFSGIFREGQPKTRAWFENWTYATDFNINLTDRQEIIKLKWVSPFISLNVSYSEKENDPNPILFINFQLLHKIDL
;
A
#
# COMPACT_ATOMS: atom_id res chain seq x y z
N MET A 1 -22.70 15.64 -10.63
CA MET A 1 -22.20 15.16 -9.32
C MET A 1 -21.84 13.69 -9.50
N ASP A 2 -20.59 13.33 -9.24
CA ASP A 2 -20.09 11.98 -9.52
C ASP A 2 -20.56 11.00 -8.42
N TRP A 3 -21.60 10.23 -8.73
CA TRP A 3 -22.24 9.30 -7.78
C TRP A 3 -21.26 8.28 -7.18
N GLN A 4 -20.14 8.01 -7.87
CA GLN A 4 -19.06 7.15 -7.36
C GLN A 4 -18.36 7.77 -6.14
N LYS A 5 -18.01 9.06 -6.24
CA LYS A 5 -17.36 9.82 -5.14
C LYS A 5 -18.32 10.01 -3.96
N PHE A 6 -19.61 10.22 -4.26
CA PHE A 6 -20.65 10.32 -3.23
C PHE A 6 -20.80 9.02 -2.43
N GLY A 7 -20.76 7.85 -3.08
CA GLY A 7 -20.84 6.55 -2.41
C GLY A 7 -19.71 6.30 -1.41
N VAL A 8 -18.48 6.68 -1.75
CA VAL A 8 -17.32 6.57 -0.85
C VAL A 8 -17.43 7.55 0.33
N ILE A 9 -17.85 8.78 0.08
CA ILE A 9 -18.05 9.80 1.14
C ILE A 9 -19.14 9.33 2.12
N VAL A 10 -20.26 8.81 1.61
CA VAL A 10 -21.36 8.28 2.45
C VAL A 10 -20.89 7.08 3.27
N TRP A 11 -20.06 6.22 2.70
CA TRP A 11 -19.48 5.08 3.43
C TRP A 11 -18.54 5.52 4.57
N ILE A 12 -17.66 6.49 4.30
CA ILE A 12 -16.76 7.05 5.33
C ILE A 12 -17.57 7.68 6.47
N LEU A 13 -18.58 8.49 6.13
CA LEU A 13 -19.46 9.13 7.12
C LEU A 13 -20.24 8.10 7.95
N PHE A 14 -20.75 7.04 7.33
CA PHE A 14 -21.45 5.96 8.04
C PHE A 14 -20.53 5.23 9.03
N VAL A 15 -19.29 4.90 8.63
CA VAL A 15 -18.30 4.23 9.48
C VAL A 15 -17.86 5.13 10.65
N GLU A 16 -17.72 6.45 10.43
CA GLU A 16 -17.37 7.40 11.50
C GLU A 16 -18.49 7.62 12.52
N THR A 17 -19.77 7.45 12.15
CA THR A 17 -20.90 7.67 13.09
C THR A 17 -21.07 6.60 14.17
N LEU A 18 -20.30 5.50 14.13
CA LEU A 18 -20.48 4.32 15.01
C LEU A 18 -19.34 4.12 16.05
N VAL A 19 -18.74 5.21 16.55
CA VAL A 19 -17.61 5.17 17.51
C VAL A 19 -18.08 4.86 18.94
N ALA A 20 -17.34 3.95 19.61
CA ALA A 20 -17.53 3.56 21.01
C ALA A 20 -16.70 4.43 21.98
N VAL A 21 -17.19 4.55 23.22
CA VAL A 21 -16.68 5.41 24.30
C VAL A 21 -15.19 5.18 24.63
N GLU A 22 -14.40 6.25 24.60
CA GLU A 22 -12.96 6.27 24.92
C GLU A 22 -12.68 6.75 26.36
N LYS A 23 -11.53 6.38 26.94
CA LYS A 23 -11.17 6.73 28.33
C LYS A 23 -10.22 7.93 28.40
N LYS A 24 -10.34 8.74 29.45
CA LYS A 24 -9.45 9.88 29.75
C LYS A 24 -8.30 9.49 30.71
N PRO A 25 -7.17 10.24 30.76
CA PRO A 25 -6.00 9.86 31.58
C PRO A 25 -6.29 9.75 33.09
N ASP A 26 -7.26 10.52 33.58
CA ASP A 26 -7.74 10.55 34.97
C ASP A 26 -8.52 9.29 35.35
N GLN A 27 -9.12 8.62 34.35
CA GLN A 27 -9.91 7.40 34.50
C GLN A 27 -9.08 6.11 34.62
N VAL A 28 -7.74 6.20 34.54
CA VAL A 28 -6.85 5.06 34.82
C VAL A 28 -6.59 4.94 36.31
N SER A 29 -6.79 3.74 36.89
CA SER A 29 -6.64 3.51 38.34
C SER A 29 -5.20 3.19 38.74
N ILE A 30 -4.81 3.49 39.98
CA ILE A 30 -3.46 3.18 40.50
C ILE A 30 -3.13 1.68 40.40
N PRO A 31 -4.04 0.75 40.72
CA PRO A 31 -3.78 -0.68 40.53
C PRO A 31 -3.47 -1.06 39.07
N GLN A 32 -4.06 -0.38 38.08
CA GLN A 32 -3.78 -0.60 36.67
C GLN A 32 -2.37 -0.11 36.27
N LEU A 33 -1.95 1.04 36.82
CA LEU A 33 -0.61 1.58 36.61
C LEU A 33 0.47 0.66 37.23
N LEU A 34 0.24 0.17 38.45
CA LEU A 34 1.16 -0.74 39.13
C LEU A 34 1.24 -2.09 38.43
N LYS A 35 0.12 -2.64 37.93
CA LYS A 35 0.12 -3.87 37.12
C LYS A 35 0.88 -3.73 35.81
N ALA A 36 0.94 -2.53 35.25
CA ALA A 36 1.72 -2.23 34.05
C ALA A 36 3.22 -2.02 34.32
N GLY A 37 3.65 -2.10 35.59
CA GLY A 37 5.04 -1.99 36.00
C GLY A 37 5.48 -0.58 36.39
N PHE A 38 4.55 0.35 36.67
CA PHE A 38 4.92 1.69 37.11
C PHE A 38 5.58 1.64 38.49
N PRO A 39 6.74 2.30 38.67
CA PRO A 39 7.24 2.54 40.01
C PRO A 39 6.31 3.51 40.77
N PRO A 40 6.24 3.45 42.11
CA PRO A 40 5.28 4.22 42.90
C PRO A 40 5.31 5.73 42.66
N HIS A 41 6.50 6.30 42.44
CA HIS A 41 6.67 7.72 42.14
C HIS A 41 6.05 8.12 40.79
N LEU A 42 6.13 7.25 39.77
CA LEU A 42 5.58 7.50 38.44
C LEU A 42 4.05 7.34 38.42
N ALA A 43 3.52 6.40 39.22
CA ALA A 43 2.07 6.25 39.39
C ALA A 43 1.46 7.47 40.12
N ALA A 44 2.17 8.01 41.12
CA ALA A 44 1.78 9.24 41.79
C ALA A 44 1.83 10.45 40.84
N ALA A 45 2.91 10.60 40.07
CA ALA A 45 3.06 11.65 39.08
C ALA A 45 1.96 11.59 38.01
N TRP A 46 1.61 10.40 37.50
CA TRP A 46 0.50 10.24 36.57
C TRP A 46 -0.84 10.73 37.16
N LYS A 47 -1.15 10.37 38.42
CA LYS A 47 -2.40 10.78 39.07
C LYS A 47 -2.47 12.28 39.36
N GLU A 48 -1.34 12.90 39.66
CA GLU A 48 -1.27 14.34 39.86
C GLU A 48 -1.40 15.09 38.52
N LYS A 49 -0.66 14.66 37.50
CA LYS A 49 -0.65 15.31 36.19
C LYS A 49 -1.94 15.09 35.42
N SER A 50 -2.60 13.94 35.55
CA SER A 50 -3.89 13.64 34.89
C SER A 50 -5.06 14.53 35.32
N LYS A 51 -4.93 15.26 36.42
CA LYS A 51 -5.88 16.29 36.85
C LYS A 51 -5.65 17.66 36.18
N GLN A 52 -4.53 17.83 35.49
CA GLN A 52 -4.18 19.06 34.79
C GLN A 52 -4.79 19.11 33.38
N THR A 53 -4.67 20.26 32.70
CA THR A 53 -5.18 20.41 31.33
C THR A 53 -4.45 19.46 30.36
N PRO A 54 -5.10 19.04 29.26
CA PRO A 54 -4.51 18.15 28.27
C PRO A 54 -3.12 18.57 27.76
N GLU A 55 -2.90 19.87 27.60
CA GLU A 55 -1.66 20.44 27.08
C GLU A 55 -0.52 20.24 28.09
N LYS A 56 -0.79 20.52 29.38
CA LYS A 56 0.18 20.32 30.48
C LYS A 56 0.47 18.83 30.72
N PHE A 57 -0.53 17.97 30.54
CA PHE A 57 -0.33 16.53 30.60
C PHE A 57 0.61 16.06 29.48
N LEU A 58 0.41 16.56 28.25
CA LEU A 58 1.25 16.23 27.10
C LEU A 58 2.68 16.73 27.27
N GLU A 59 2.85 17.91 27.83
CA GLU A 59 4.17 18.48 28.13
C GLU A 59 4.93 17.64 29.15
N TRP A 60 4.28 17.24 30.25
CA TRP A 60 4.86 16.30 31.21
C TRP A 60 5.21 14.96 30.55
N LYS A 61 4.30 14.39 29.77
CA LYS A 61 4.55 13.14 29.03
C LYS A 61 5.77 13.26 28.10
N LYS A 62 5.96 14.40 27.44
CA LYS A 62 7.11 14.68 26.57
C LYS A 62 8.42 14.88 27.34
N SER A 63 8.36 15.33 28.60
CA SER A 63 9.55 15.53 29.44
C SER A 63 10.17 14.24 29.99
N LEU A 64 9.42 13.12 29.98
CA LEU A 64 9.90 11.83 30.48
C LEU A 64 10.98 11.24 29.55
N LYS A 65 11.98 10.60 30.15
CA LYS A 65 13.08 9.94 29.42
C LYS A 65 13.27 8.49 29.92
N GLY A 66 13.84 7.64 29.07
CA GLY A 66 14.22 6.28 29.45
C GLY A 66 13.04 5.37 29.82
N LYS A 67 13.20 4.58 30.88
CA LYS A 67 12.25 3.53 31.30
C LYS A 67 10.86 4.07 31.65
N ASP A 68 10.80 5.26 32.25
CA ASP A 68 9.53 5.88 32.66
C ASP A 68 8.69 6.31 31.44
N ALA A 69 9.33 6.83 30.39
CA ALA A 69 8.66 7.17 29.14
C ALA A 69 8.09 5.92 28.44
N ALA A 70 8.84 4.81 28.47
CA ALA A 70 8.40 3.53 27.90
C ALA A 70 7.17 2.96 28.63
N LEU A 71 7.17 3.01 29.97
CA LEU A 71 6.05 2.58 30.80
C LEU A 71 4.80 3.46 30.57
N VAL A 72 4.96 4.78 30.57
CA VAL A 72 3.88 5.74 30.26
C VAL A 72 3.28 5.51 28.89
N SER A 73 4.12 5.24 27.87
CA SER A 73 3.67 4.90 26.52
C SER A 73 2.91 3.58 26.45
N LYS A 74 3.36 2.55 27.20
CA LYS A 74 2.69 1.24 27.29
C LYS A 74 1.28 1.38 27.86
N VAL A 75 1.13 2.03 29.02
CA VAL A 75 -0.19 2.26 29.64
C VAL A 75 -1.08 3.12 28.77
N TRP A 76 -0.54 4.16 28.14
CA TRP A 76 -1.29 5.02 27.22
C TRP A 76 -2.01 4.23 26.13
N LYS A 77 -1.33 3.21 25.60
CA LYS A 77 -1.84 2.32 24.56
C LYS A 77 -2.80 1.26 25.11
N GLU A 78 -2.41 0.59 26.20
CA GLU A 78 -3.23 -0.48 26.81
C GLU A 78 -4.58 0.03 27.31
N GLN A 79 -4.61 1.24 27.88
CA GLN A 79 -5.82 1.83 28.46
C GLN A 79 -6.61 2.74 27.50
N LYS A 80 -6.15 2.89 26.24
CA LYS A 80 -6.83 3.67 25.18
C LYS A 80 -7.19 5.09 25.61
N ILE A 81 -6.18 5.83 26.06
CA ILE A 81 -6.37 7.16 26.63
C ILE A 81 -6.45 8.22 25.54
N THR A 82 -7.53 9.01 25.54
CA THR A 82 -7.71 10.19 24.67
C THR A 82 -7.90 11.46 25.50
N LEU A 83 -7.41 12.58 24.95
CA LEU A 83 -7.28 13.86 25.66
C LEU A 83 -8.30 14.92 25.22
N TYR A 84 -8.92 14.72 24.06
CA TYR A 84 -9.89 15.64 23.48
C TYR A 84 -11.24 14.92 23.36
N ASP A 85 -12.30 15.55 23.84
CA ASP A 85 -13.67 15.07 23.54
C ASP A 85 -13.88 15.22 22.03
N ASN A 86 -14.17 14.12 21.35
CA ASN A 86 -14.66 14.15 19.97
C ASN A 86 -16.11 14.70 19.97
N LYS A 87 -16.27 16.01 20.21
CA LYS A 87 -17.52 16.73 20.02
C LYS A 87 -17.40 17.59 18.77
N GLN A 88 -17.56 16.98 17.60
CA GLN A 88 -18.03 17.74 16.45
C GLN A 88 -19.56 17.86 16.54
N ARG A 89 -20.03 18.91 17.22
CA ARG A 89 -21.39 19.44 16.98
C ARG A 89 -21.36 20.16 15.62
N LEU A 90 -21.77 19.47 14.56
CA LEU A 90 -22.18 20.15 13.33
C LEU A 90 -23.46 20.92 13.62
N ALA A 91 -23.32 22.23 13.80
CA ALA A 91 -24.43 23.16 13.87
C ALA A 91 -25.12 23.22 12.49
N TYR A 92 -26.16 22.42 12.30
CA TYR A 92 -27.07 22.56 11.17
C TYR A 92 -28.17 23.54 11.57
N ASN A 93 -28.06 24.80 11.12
CA ASN A 93 -29.16 25.75 11.12
C ASN A 93 -28.96 26.73 9.96
N LYS A 94 -29.62 26.46 8.83
CA LYS A 94 -30.74 27.27 8.32
C LYS A 94 -31.08 26.95 6.86
N THR A 95 -32.36 26.64 6.68
CA THR A 95 -33.22 26.88 5.50
C THR A 95 -32.91 26.15 4.19
N PHE A 96 -33.55 24.98 4.06
CA PHE A 96 -34.15 24.54 2.81
C PHE A 96 -35.19 25.57 2.34
N GLN A 97 -34.98 26.17 1.17
CA GLN A 97 -36.07 26.63 0.32
C GLN A 97 -36.22 25.67 -0.86
N LYS A 98 -37.33 24.92 -0.82
CA LYS A 98 -37.94 24.29 -1.99
C LYS A 98 -38.16 25.37 -3.04
N ASN A 99 -37.70 25.13 -4.27
CA ASN A 99 -38.46 25.55 -5.43
C ASN A 99 -38.54 24.39 -6.41
N ASN A 100 -39.74 23.80 -6.44
CA ASN A 100 -40.26 23.11 -7.61
C ASN A 100 -40.32 24.12 -8.76
N ASN A 101 -39.88 23.72 -9.95
CA ASN A 101 -40.68 23.94 -11.16
C ASN A 101 -40.22 22.98 -12.25
N PHE A 102 -41.09 22.00 -12.50
CA PHE A 102 -41.25 21.33 -13.77
C PHE A 102 -41.63 22.36 -14.83
N THR A 103 -41.00 22.33 -16.00
CA THR A 103 -41.68 22.65 -17.25
C THR A 103 -41.19 21.77 -18.38
N LYS A 104 -42.16 21.35 -19.20
CA LYS A 104 -42.12 20.36 -20.26
C LYS A 104 -41.34 20.81 -21.50
N GLU A 105 -40.82 19.78 -22.17
CA GLU A 105 -40.68 19.57 -23.62
C GLU A 105 -40.85 20.76 -24.58
N GLU A 106 -39.91 20.90 -25.52
CA GLU A 106 -40.23 20.75 -26.93
C GLU A 106 -39.01 20.40 -27.81
N LYS A 107 -39.31 19.63 -28.86
CA LYS A 107 -38.42 19.01 -29.84
C LYS A 107 -37.88 20.04 -30.83
N ASN A 108 -36.64 19.85 -31.33
CA ASN A 108 -36.45 19.72 -32.78
C ASN A 108 -35.11 19.09 -33.20
N GLN A 109 -35.15 18.56 -34.42
CA GLN A 109 -34.35 17.47 -34.98
C GLN A 109 -33.03 17.91 -35.67
N LYS A 110 -32.11 16.93 -35.70
CA LYS A 110 -31.18 16.54 -36.79
C LYS A 110 -30.08 17.53 -37.25
N SER A 111 -28.84 17.08 -37.05
CA SER A 111 -27.93 16.75 -38.16
C SER A 111 -26.90 15.70 -37.72
N LYS A 112 -26.80 14.64 -38.51
CA LYS A 112 -25.78 13.57 -38.42
C LYS A 112 -24.43 14.17 -38.81
N GLU A 113 -23.35 13.75 -38.14
CA GLU A 113 -22.20 13.13 -38.83
C GLU A 113 -21.18 12.50 -37.86
N THR A 114 -20.86 11.24 -38.18
CA THR A 114 -19.63 10.47 -37.94
C THR A 114 -19.13 10.22 -36.51
N LYS A 115 -19.61 9.10 -35.95
CA LYS A 115 -19.02 8.39 -34.80
C LYS A 115 -17.63 7.80 -35.15
N PRO A 116 -16.62 7.91 -34.28
CA PRO A 116 -15.63 6.87 -34.11
C PRO A 116 -16.20 5.77 -33.20
N SER A 117 -16.00 4.53 -33.63
CA SER A 117 -16.42 3.29 -32.99
C SER A 117 -16.07 3.20 -31.50
N LYS A 118 -17.08 2.93 -30.67
CA LYS A 118 -16.93 2.36 -29.32
C LYS A 118 -16.04 1.10 -29.40
N PRO A 119 -15.08 0.88 -28.49
CA PRO A 119 -14.55 -0.45 -28.29
C PRO A 119 -15.69 -1.30 -27.71
N LYS A 120 -16.10 -2.34 -28.44
CA LYS A 120 -16.94 -3.39 -27.88
C LYS A 120 -16.10 -4.06 -26.79
N GLU A 121 -16.50 -3.91 -25.53
CA GLU A 121 -16.03 -4.76 -24.44
C GLU A 121 -16.37 -6.21 -24.83
N GLY A 122 -15.34 -6.96 -25.18
CA GLY A 122 -15.45 -8.35 -25.56
C GLY A 122 -15.88 -9.18 -24.36
N PHE A 123 -16.99 -9.88 -24.49
CA PHE A 123 -17.07 -11.21 -23.90
C PHE A 123 -15.88 -11.98 -24.50
N ASP A 124 -14.92 -12.37 -23.68
CA ASP A 124 -13.88 -13.34 -24.07
C ASP A 124 -14.60 -14.58 -24.60
N SER A 125 -14.58 -14.75 -25.92
CA SER A 125 -15.33 -15.78 -26.64
C SER A 125 -14.61 -17.12 -26.69
N ASN A 126 -13.37 -17.19 -26.19
CA ASN A 126 -12.55 -18.38 -26.25
C ASN A 126 -12.49 -19.02 -24.86
N ASP A 127 -12.86 -20.29 -24.80
CA ASP A 127 -12.58 -21.12 -23.64
C ASP A 127 -11.05 -21.33 -23.60
N GLU A 128 -10.41 -21.02 -22.47
CA GLU A 128 -8.96 -21.09 -22.27
C GLU A 128 -8.68 -22.07 -21.13
N LEU A 129 -7.80 -23.04 -21.34
CA LEU A 129 -7.18 -23.80 -20.26
C LEU A 129 -5.84 -23.17 -19.91
N PHE A 130 -5.48 -23.22 -18.63
CA PHE A 130 -4.17 -22.77 -18.20
C PHE A 130 -3.57 -23.70 -17.19
N PHE A 131 -2.26 -23.90 -17.29
CA PHE A 131 -1.48 -24.61 -16.29
C PHE A 131 -0.31 -23.75 -15.86
N GLY A 132 0.20 -23.99 -14.66
CA GLY A 132 1.39 -23.30 -14.24
C GLY A 132 1.96 -23.84 -12.95
N LEU A 133 3.08 -23.25 -12.59
CA LEU A 133 3.82 -23.59 -11.39
C LEU A 133 4.39 -22.32 -10.77
N SER A 134 4.59 -22.36 -9.47
CA SER A 134 5.35 -21.35 -8.75
C SER A 134 6.30 -22.01 -7.76
N TYR A 135 7.43 -21.38 -7.55
CA TYR A 135 8.41 -21.75 -6.55
C TYR A 135 8.90 -20.48 -5.87
N GLN A 136 8.84 -20.47 -4.55
CA GLN A 136 9.24 -19.38 -3.67
C GLN A 136 10.21 -19.93 -2.64
N ASN A 137 11.37 -19.31 -2.55
CA ASN A 137 12.35 -19.57 -1.53
C ASN A 137 12.60 -18.26 -0.78
N LEU A 138 12.34 -18.25 0.52
CA LEU A 138 12.76 -17.21 1.44
C LEU A 138 13.83 -17.82 2.35
N ASP A 139 15.09 -17.70 1.96
CA ASP A 139 16.20 -18.14 2.79
C ASP A 139 16.61 -17.03 3.76
N VAL A 140 16.13 -17.19 4.99
CA VAL A 140 16.68 -16.54 6.19
C VAL A 140 17.33 -17.64 7.00
N ARG A 141 18.59 -17.49 7.45
CA ARG A 141 19.39 -18.58 8.05
C ARG A 141 18.62 -19.41 9.10
N TYR A 142 17.70 -18.77 9.82
CA TYR A 142 16.96 -19.31 10.95
C TYR A 142 15.50 -19.74 10.68
N LEU A 143 15.02 -19.72 9.43
CA LEU A 143 13.70 -20.27 9.11
C LEU A 143 13.75 -21.81 8.99
N PRO A 144 12.80 -22.56 9.55
CA PRO A 144 12.63 -23.98 9.24
C PRO A 144 12.45 -24.19 7.74
N ARG A 145 12.95 -25.31 7.17
CA ARG A 145 12.82 -25.60 5.72
C ARG A 145 11.38 -25.51 5.19
N LYS A 146 10.39 -25.89 6.00
CA LYS A 146 8.95 -25.81 5.67
C LYS A 146 8.42 -24.37 5.55
N GLU A 147 9.08 -23.42 6.18
CA GLU A 147 8.75 -21.99 6.14
C GLU A 147 9.62 -21.23 5.11
N LYS A 148 10.66 -21.88 4.59
CA LYS A 148 11.57 -21.33 3.58
C LYS A 148 11.06 -21.55 2.16
N ASN A 149 10.57 -22.76 1.88
CA ASN A 149 10.25 -23.21 0.53
C ASN A 149 8.75 -23.37 0.38
N HIS A 150 8.18 -22.60 -0.54
CA HIS A 150 6.81 -22.72 -0.95
C HIS A 150 6.76 -23.05 -2.44
N SER A 151 5.91 -23.99 -2.82
CA SER A 151 5.74 -24.38 -4.21
C SER A 151 4.26 -24.57 -4.53
N SER A 152 3.87 -24.26 -5.75
CA SER A 152 2.52 -24.52 -6.21
C SER A 152 2.52 -25.11 -7.60
N VAL A 153 1.63 -26.05 -7.87
CA VAL A 153 1.28 -26.47 -9.22
C VAL A 153 -0.22 -26.32 -9.38
N PHE A 154 -0.66 -25.73 -10.48
CA PHE A 154 -2.06 -25.43 -10.72
C PHE A 154 -2.49 -25.70 -12.15
N LEU A 155 -3.77 -26.04 -12.28
CA LEU A 155 -4.51 -26.23 -13.52
C LEU A 155 -5.85 -25.53 -13.38
N GLY A 156 -6.29 -24.84 -14.41
CA GLY A 156 -7.58 -24.18 -14.42
C GLY A 156 -8.13 -23.95 -15.80
N GLY A 157 -9.34 -23.40 -15.83
CA GLY A 157 -10.04 -23.05 -17.05
C GLY A 157 -10.81 -21.75 -16.89
N LYS A 158 -10.92 -21.00 -17.98
CA LYS A 158 -11.67 -19.75 -18.08
C LYS A 158 -12.55 -19.80 -19.32
N GLY A 159 -13.82 -19.48 -19.17
CA GLY A 159 -14.77 -19.50 -20.29
C GLY A 159 -16.12 -18.91 -19.90
N LYS A 160 -16.73 -18.13 -20.80
CA LYS A 160 -18.09 -17.58 -20.62
C LYS A 160 -18.32 -16.87 -19.27
N GLY A 161 -17.34 -16.08 -18.84
CA GLY A 161 -17.37 -15.36 -17.56
C GLY A 161 -17.18 -16.23 -16.31
N GLN A 162 -16.93 -17.53 -16.48
CA GLN A 162 -16.58 -18.46 -15.42
C GLN A 162 -15.07 -18.66 -15.41
N ILE A 163 -14.49 -18.84 -14.22
CA ILE A 163 -13.10 -19.25 -14.07
C ILE A 163 -12.97 -20.17 -12.86
N TRP A 164 -12.15 -21.20 -13.00
CA TRP A 164 -11.85 -22.13 -11.93
C TRP A 164 -10.38 -22.54 -11.97
N ILE A 165 -9.87 -22.97 -10.82
CA ILE A 165 -8.50 -23.43 -10.65
C ILE A 165 -8.45 -24.48 -9.54
N LEU A 166 -7.64 -25.51 -9.76
CA LEU A 166 -7.21 -26.49 -8.77
C LEU A 166 -5.71 -26.31 -8.58
N GLU A 167 -5.25 -26.32 -7.34
CA GLU A 167 -3.88 -25.97 -7.01
C GLU A 167 -3.37 -26.79 -5.82
N LYS A 168 -2.27 -27.53 -6.00
CA LYS A 168 -1.50 -28.08 -4.89
C LYS A 168 -0.51 -27.00 -4.43
N ARG A 169 -0.66 -26.50 -3.20
CA ARG A 169 0.25 -25.57 -2.53
C ARG A 169 0.99 -26.33 -1.45
N ASP A 170 2.29 -26.50 -1.60
CA ASP A 170 3.08 -27.39 -0.76
C ASP A 170 2.40 -28.76 -0.64
N GLU A 171 1.97 -29.18 0.55
CA GLU A 171 1.25 -30.43 0.77
C GLU A 171 -0.28 -30.28 0.86
N GLU A 172 -0.80 -29.07 0.70
CA GLU A 172 -2.22 -28.78 0.78
C GLU A 172 -2.86 -28.67 -0.60
N PHE A 173 -4.06 -29.22 -0.74
CA PHE A 173 -4.89 -29.02 -1.91
C PHE A 173 -5.79 -27.80 -1.72
N SER A 174 -5.81 -26.92 -2.71
CA SER A 174 -6.60 -25.70 -2.72
C SER A 174 -7.35 -25.57 -4.05
N TYR A 175 -8.40 -24.75 -4.05
CA TYR A 175 -9.17 -24.48 -5.25
C TYR A 175 -9.55 -23.01 -5.30
N GLY A 176 -10.02 -22.56 -6.46
CA GLY A 176 -10.68 -21.28 -6.63
C GLY A 176 -11.75 -21.39 -7.69
N VAL A 177 -12.90 -20.80 -7.44
CA VAL A 177 -13.97 -20.63 -8.43
C VAL A 177 -14.46 -19.19 -8.42
N ASN A 178 -14.73 -18.65 -9.59
CA ASN A 178 -15.46 -17.41 -9.79
C ASN A 178 -16.49 -17.63 -10.89
N LEU A 179 -17.75 -17.62 -10.48
CA LEU A 179 -18.89 -17.84 -11.31
C LEU A 179 -19.65 -16.52 -11.46
N THR A 180 -19.62 -15.95 -12.67
CA THR A 180 -20.27 -14.68 -12.96
C THR A 180 -21.47 -14.90 -13.88
N TYR A 181 -22.68 -14.66 -13.35
CA TYR A 181 -23.95 -14.66 -14.07
C TYR A 181 -24.42 -13.21 -14.28
N GLN A 182 -25.45 -12.98 -15.10
CA GLN A 182 -25.95 -11.62 -15.38
C GLN A 182 -26.25 -10.82 -14.10
N THR A 183 -26.96 -11.43 -13.15
CA THR A 183 -27.43 -10.75 -11.93
C THR A 183 -26.60 -11.06 -10.69
N PHE A 184 -25.85 -12.17 -10.69
CA PHE A 184 -25.14 -12.64 -9.50
C PHE A 184 -23.71 -13.02 -9.81
N ARG A 185 -22.81 -12.79 -8.84
CA ARG A 185 -21.47 -13.36 -8.82
C ARG A 185 -21.28 -14.20 -7.57
N PHE A 186 -20.67 -15.36 -7.74
CA PHE A 186 -20.22 -16.20 -6.65
C PHE A 186 -18.71 -16.43 -6.79
N THR A 187 -17.94 -16.17 -5.74
CA THR A 187 -16.52 -16.56 -5.70
C THR A 187 -16.23 -17.35 -4.43
N SER A 188 -15.42 -18.39 -4.55
CA SER A 188 -15.05 -19.25 -3.42
C SER A 188 -13.66 -19.82 -3.58
N GLY A 189 -12.99 -20.07 -2.47
CA GLY A 189 -11.67 -20.71 -2.41
C GLY A 189 -10.54 -19.73 -2.12
N ASN A 190 -9.37 -20.01 -2.69
CA ASN A 190 -8.07 -19.47 -2.30
C ASN A 190 -7.41 -18.59 -3.39
N ARG A 191 -8.17 -18.17 -4.41
CA ARG A 191 -7.66 -17.37 -5.55
C ARG A 191 -8.54 -16.19 -5.92
N TYR A 192 -9.84 -16.42 -6.08
CA TYR A 192 -10.72 -15.40 -6.67
C TYR A 192 -11.53 -14.64 -5.62
N LYS A 193 -11.59 -13.33 -5.79
CA LYS A 193 -12.44 -12.41 -5.04
C LYS A 193 -12.89 -11.28 -5.98
N PRO A 194 -14.06 -10.67 -5.75
CA PRO A 194 -14.57 -9.58 -6.58
C PRO A 194 -13.84 -8.25 -6.35
N ILE A 195 -13.17 -8.09 -5.20
CA ILE A 195 -12.50 -6.86 -4.79
C ILE A 195 -11.03 -6.81 -5.29
N PRO A 196 -10.59 -5.73 -5.97
CA PRO A 196 -9.24 -5.57 -6.54
C PRO A 196 -8.09 -5.31 -5.53
N HIS A 197 -8.22 -5.76 -4.29
CA HIS A 197 -7.34 -5.40 -3.15
C HIS A 197 -6.14 -6.35 -2.99
N PHE A 198 -4.93 -5.86 -2.68
CA PHE A 198 -3.75 -6.71 -2.44
C PHE A 198 -3.73 -7.37 -1.05
N TYR A 199 -3.90 -6.61 0.03
CA TYR A 199 -3.80 -7.06 1.42
C TYR A 199 -5.00 -7.86 1.92
N PHE A 200 -6.20 -7.69 1.34
CA PHE A 200 -7.41 -8.36 1.84
C PHE A 200 -7.26 -9.88 1.72
N ALA A 201 -7.27 -10.57 2.86
CA ALA A 201 -7.18 -12.02 2.98
C ALA A 201 -5.96 -12.63 2.25
N LYS A 202 -4.91 -11.84 2.00
CA LYS A 202 -3.69 -12.28 1.30
C LYS A 202 -3.11 -13.52 1.98
N ASP A 203 -2.69 -14.49 1.17
CA ASP A 203 -1.89 -15.60 1.67
C ASP A 203 -0.46 -15.10 2.00
N PRO A 204 0.00 -15.20 3.27
CA PRO A 204 1.31 -14.69 3.66
C PRO A 204 2.48 -15.49 3.07
N ASN A 205 2.25 -16.73 2.66
CA ASN A 205 3.31 -17.67 2.23
C ASN A 205 3.48 -17.69 0.71
N PHE A 206 2.48 -17.22 -0.04
CA PHE A 206 2.48 -17.27 -1.49
C PHE A 206 2.26 -15.88 -2.09
N TYR A 207 3.18 -15.45 -2.94
CA TYR A 207 3.06 -14.25 -3.77
C TYR A 207 2.81 -14.60 -5.25
N SER A 208 2.07 -13.81 -6.01
CA SER A 208 1.93 -13.93 -7.47
C SER A 208 2.24 -12.61 -8.16
N GLN A 209 3.22 -12.64 -9.06
CA GLN A 209 3.56 -11.52 -9.94
C GLN A 209 2.74 -11.54 -11.24
N LEU A 210 2.03 -12.64 -11.48
CA LEU A 210 1.21 -12.86 -12.66
C LEU A 210 -0.20 -12.27 -12.54
N GLU A 211 -0.55 -11.64 -11.41
CA GLU A 211 -1.81 -10.91 -11.24
C GLU A 211 -1.83 -9.64 -12.11
N ARG A 212 -2.21 -9.81 -13.37
CA ARG A 212 -2.24 -8.76 -14.41
C ARG A 212 -3.62 -8.66 -15.02
N THR A 213 -3.92 -7.51 -15.64
CA THR A 213 -5.13 -7.37 -16.46
C THR A 213 -5.19 -8.50 -17.50
N GLY A 214 -6.27 -9.29 -17.48
CA GLY A 214 -6.45 -10.43 -18.38
C GLY A 214 -5.76 -11.73 -17.97
N SER A 215 -4.98 -11.74 -16.87
CA SER A 215 -4.39 -12.96 -16.33
C SER A 215 -5.44 -13.80 -15.59
N PRO A 216 -5.49 -15.13 -15.79
CA PRO A 216 -6.34 -16.03 -15.03
C PRO A 216 -5.82 -16.32 -13.61
N LEU A 217 -4.61 -15.85 -13.28
CA LEU A 217 -3.90 -16.20 -12.06
C LEU A 217 -3.71 -14.98 -11.12
N PRO A 218 -4.71 -14.65 -10.28
CA PRO A 218 -4.61 -13.57 -9.30
C PRO A 218 -3.69 -13.95 -8.12
N GLN A 219 -3.45 -12.98 -7.24
CA GLN A 219 -2.70 -13.18 -6.00
C GLN A 219 -3.35 -14.26 -5.12
N PRO A 220 -2.59 -15.25 -4.62
CA PRO A 220 -3.05 -16.20 -3.62
C PRO A 220 -3.67 -15.50 -2.42
N ILE A 221 -4.84 -16.01 -2.02
CA ILE A 221 -5.55 -15.61 -0.81
C ILE A 221 -5.80 -16.82 0.07
N THR A 222 -5.99 -16.55 1.35
CA THR A 222 -6.61 -17.48 2.28
C THR A 222 -8.07 -17.74 1.88
N TYR A 223 -8.63 -18.84 2.38
CA TYR A 223 -9.96 -19.27 2.02
C TYR A 223 -11.01 -18.16 2.28
N SER A 224 -11.77 -17.84 1.23
CA SER A 224 -12.82 -16.82 1.29
C SER A 224 -14.00 -17.19 0.40
N ASN A 225 -15.17 -16.64 0.76
CA ASN A 225 -16.41 -16.79 0.01
C ASN A 225 -17.05 -15.43 -0.21
N PHE A 226 -17.58 -15.19 -1.41
CA PHE A 226 -18.32 -13.98 -1.74
C PHE A 226 -19.57 -14.35 -2.53
N LEU A 227 -20.67 -13.67 -2.22
CA LEU A 227 -21.91 -13.70 -2.99
C LEU A 227 -22.34 -12.26 -3.25
N GLY A 228 -22.40 -11.88 -4.52
CA GLY A 228 -22.69 -10.53 -4.98
C GLY A 228 -23.90 -10.46 -5.88
N TYR A 229 -24.67 -9.38 -5.73
CA TYR A 229 -25.67 -8.91 -6.66
C TYR A 229 -25.05 -7.86 -7.59
N ARG A 230 -25.17 -8.08 -8.90
CA ARG A 230 -24.67 -7.21 -9.97
C ARG A 230 -25.83 -6.37 -10.48
N LEU A 231 -25.80 -5.07 -10.19
CA LEU A 231 -26.76 -4.10 -10.68
C LEU A 231 -26.21 -3.41 -11.94
N LEU A 232 -26.81 -3.70 -13.08
CA LEU A 232 -26.52 -3.03 -14.34
C LEU A 232 -27.43 -1.80 -14.46
N ASN A 233 -26.85 -0.60 -14.39
CA ASN A 233 -27.57 0.65 -14.59
C ASN A 233 -26.85 1.51 -15.64
N ASP A 234 -27.53 1.86 -16.74
CA ASP A 234 -26.98 2.64 -17.86
C ASP A 234 -25.61 2.16 -18.38
N GLY A 235 -25.42 0.84 -18.45
CA GLY A 235 -24.15 0.22 -18.87
C GLY A 235 -23.03 0.26 -17.83
N LYS A 236 -23.33 0.67 -16.59
CA LYS A 236 -22.42 0.64 -15.44
C LYS A 236 -22.83 -0.48 -14.48
N GLU A 237 -21.87 -1.33 -14.13
CA GLU A 237 -22.10 -2.49 -13.26
C GLU A 237 -21.71 -2.18 -11.81
N TYR A 238 -22.66 -2.04 -10.92
CA TYR A 238 -22.38 -1.98 -9.48
C TYR A 238 -22.47 -3.38 -8.88
N GLU A 239 -21.57 -3.72 -7.96
CA GLU A 239 -21.63 -4.99 -7.25
C GLU A 239 -21.73 -4.74 -5.75
N LEU A 240 -22.73 -5.34 -5.12
CA LEU A 240 -22.96 -5.31 -3.68
C LEU A 240 -23.19 -6.72 -3.20
N GLY A 241 -22.59 -7.11 -2.08
CA GLY A 241 -22.74 -8.47 -1.62
C GLY A 241 -22.27 -8.71 -0.21
N ILE A 242 -22.33 -9.99 0.17
CA ILE A 242 -21.82 -10.50 1.43
C ILE A 242 -20.56 -11.32 1.20
N TYR A 243 -19.69 -11.34 2.19
CA TYR A 243 -18.47 -12.13 2.16
C TYR A 243 -18.20 -12.81 3.51
N HIS A 244 -17.37 -13.84 3.45
CA HIS A 244 -16.78 -14.48 4.62
C HIS A 244 -15.31 -14.79 4.34
N ALA A 245 -14.41 -14.31 5.20
CA ALA A 245 -12.97 -14.52 5.05
C ALA A 245 -12.28 -14.47 6.43
N ASN A 246 -12.03 -15.64 7.03
CA ASN A 246 -11.52 -15.77 8.40
C ASN A 246 -10.22 -14.99 8.65
N ALA A 247 -9.32 -14.93 7.66
CA ALA A 247 -8.06 -14.19 7.80
C ALA A 247 -8.28 -12.66 7.89
N PHE A 248 -9.40 -12.15 7.36
CA PHE A 248 -9.75 -10.75 7.50
C PHE A 248 -10.59 -10.51 8.76
N SER A 249 -11.68 -11.27 8.93
CA SER A 249 -12.59 -11.21 10.07
C SER A 249 -13.25 -12.55 10.30
N TYR A 250 -13.47 -12.92 11.56
CA TYR A 250 -14.20 -14.14 11.92
C TYR A 250 -15.69 -14.06 11.58
N TYR A 251 -16.21 -12.85 11.38
CA TYR A 251 -17.62 -12.61 11.09
C TYR A 251 -17.81 -12.32 9.60
N PRO A 252 -18.94 -12.74 9.02
CA PRO A 252 -19.30 -12.32 7.68
C PRO A 252 -19.48 -10.81 7.64
N GLY A 253 -19.27 -10.23 6.46
CA GLY A 253 -19.44 -8.81 6.23
C GLY A 253 -20.07 -8.52 4.88
N VAL A 254 -20.07 -7.23 4.54
CA VAL A 254 -20.57 -6.73 3.27
C VAL A 254 -19.45 -6.14 2.44
N TYR A 255 -19.59 -6.17 1.13
CA TYR A 255 -18.66 -5.52 0.21
C TYR A 255 -19.39 -4.76 -0.89
N PHE A 256 -18.65 -3.82 -1.48
CA PHE A 256 -19.06 -2.99 -2.59
C PHE A 256 -17.94 -2.90 -3.63
N VAL A 257 -18.29 -2.96 -4.91
CA VAL A 257 -17.40 -2.69 -6.02
C VAL A 257 -18.07 -1.72 -6.99
N SER A 258 -17.33 -0.68 -7.36
CA SER A 258 -17.74 0.30 -8.36
C SER A 258 -17.64 -0.24 -9.80
N PRO A 259 -18.34 0.38 -10.77
CA PRO A 259 -18.37 -0.07 -12.17
C PRO A 259 -17.04 -0.21 -12.88
N ASN A 260 -16.12 0.73 -12.64
CA ASN A 260 -14.77 0.70 -13.19
C ASN A 260 -13.79 -0.07 -12.31
N LYS A 261 -14.26 -0.65 -11.20
CA LYS A 261 -13.44 -1.25 -10.14
C LYS A 261 -12.39 -0.30 -9.54
N SER A 262 -12.53 1.01 -9.77
CA SER A 262 -11.63 2.03 -9.21
C SER A 262 -11.84 2.23 -7.72
N TYR A 263 -13.03 1.88 -7.23
CA TYR A 263 -13.38 1.94 -5.81
C TYR A 263 -13.94 0.60 -5.38
N SER A 264 -13.45 0.08 -4.26
CA SER A 264 -14.09 -1.06 -3.59
C SER A 264 -13.94 -0.95 -2.08
N GLY A 265 -14.93 -1.44 -1.36
CA GLY A 265 -14.97 -1.38 0.09
C GLY A 265 -15.49 -2.68 0.67
N VAL A 266 -15.00 -3.02 1.86
CA VAL A 266 -15.42 -4.18 2.62
C VAL A 266 -15.60 -3.78 4.07
N TRP A 267 -16.62 -4.29 4.74
CA TRP A 267 -16.81 -4.09 6.19
C TRP A 267 -17.38 -5.32 6.85
N SER A 268 -16.72 -5.76 7.93
CA SER A 268 -17.25 -6.73 8.87
C SER A 268 -17.80 -6.00 10.09
N PRO A 269 -19.12 -6.08 10.34
CA PRO A 269 -19.72 -5.48 11.53
C PRO A 269 -19.25 -6.15 12.82
N GLY A 270 -18.99 -7.47 12.81
CA GLY A 270 -18.66 -8.22 14.02
C GLY A 270 -17.33 -7.80 14.65
N ASP A 271 -16.28 -7.65 13.83
CA ASP A 271 -14.96 -7.17 14.29
C ASP A 271 -14.81 -5.64 14.18
N ASN A 272 -15.82 -4.95 13.64
CA ASN A 272 -15.76 -3.55 13.21
C ASN A 272 -14.48 -3.22 12.43
N LYS A 273 -14.22 -4.04 11.41
CA LYS A 273 -13.04 -3.97 10.55
C LYS A 273 -13.47 -3.66 9.14
N SER A 274 -12.83 -2.69 8.51
CA SER A 274 -13.11 -2.29 7.13
C SER A 274 -11.85 -2.28 6.28
N SER A 275 -12.04 -2.38 4.98
CA SER A 275 -10.99 -2.29 3.97
C SER A 275 -11.49 -1.42 2.83
N LEU A 276 -10.64 -0.51 2.35
CA LEU A 276 -10.95 0.44 1.30
C LEU A 276 -9.84 0.41 0.25
N TYR A 277 -10.25 0.33 -1.02
CA TYR A 277 -9.39 0.39 -2.18
C TYR A 277 -9.83 1.52 -3.10
N ILE A 278 -8.85 2.27 -3.59
CA ILE A 278 -8.99 3.34 -4.56
C ILE A 278 -7.90 3.15 -5.62
N ASN A 279 -8.28 3.19 -6.89
CA ASN A 279 -7.36 3.25 -8.03
C ASN A 279 -8.07 3.97 -9.16
N ASP A 280 -7.89 5.29 -9.20
CA ASP A 280 -8.56 6.17 -10.13
C ASP A 280 -7.54 7.05 -10.85
N SER A 281 -7.87 7.40 -12.09
CA SER A 281 -7.06 8.27 -12.93
C SER A 281 -7.96 9.23 -13.69
N TRP A 282 -7.61 10.51 -13.68
CA TRP A 282 -8.35 11.53 -14.42
C TRP A 282 -7.39 12.44 -15.17
N ASN A 283 -7.79 12.78 -16.39
CA ASN A 283 -7.06 13.70 -17.25
C ASN A 283 -7.81 15.03 -17.29
N HIS A 284 -7.14 16.11 -16.93
CA HIS A 284 -7.63 17.48 -17.07
C HIS A 284 -6.86 18.16 -18.19
N LYS A 285 -7.57 18.80 -19.13
CA LYS A 285 -6.94 19.46 -20.28
C LYS A 285 -5.85 20.46 -19.88
N GLU A 286 -6.09 21.21 -18.81
CA GLU A 286 -5.17 22.28 -18.36
C GLU A 286 -4.20 21.82 -17.25
N TRP A 287 -4.54 20.78 -16.49
CA TRP A 287 -3.78 20.40 -15.27
C TRP A 287 -3.01 19.09 -15.42
N GLY A 288 -3.22 18.40 -16.54
CA GLY A 288 -2.50 17.19 -16.90
C GLY A 288 -3.20 15.90 -16.48
N SER A 289 -2.41 14.84 -16.36
CA SER A 289 -2.84 13.51 -15.93
C SER A 289 -2.61 13.34 -14.44
N HIS A 290 -3.62 12.86 -13.74
CA HIS A 290 -3.56 12.62 -12.31
C HIS A 290 -4.00 11.19 -12.01
N ARG A 291 -3.31 10.53 -11.09
CA ARG A 291 -3.63 9.19 -10.62
C ARG A 291 -3.57 9.15 -9.11
N ILE A 292 -4.55 8.50 -8.50
CA ILE A 292 -4.57 8.16 -7.09
C ILE A 292 -4.71 6.65 -6.94
N GLN A 293 -3.89 6.08 -6.06
CA GLN A 293 -4.00 4.69 -5.68
C GLN A 293 -3.92 4.60 -4.16
N SER A 294 -4.87 3.93 -3.53
CA SER A 294 -4.87 3.76 -2.08
C SER A 294 -5.44 2.41 -1.72
N GLU A 295 -4.86 1.84 -0.68
CA GLU A 295 -5.34 0.62 -0.08
C GLU A 295 -5.22 0.74 1.43
N SER A 296 -6.28 0.45 2.17
CA SER A 296 -6.28 0.62 3.62
C SER A 296 -7.17 -0.40 4.31
N ILE A 297 -6.74 -0.82 5.50
CA ILE A 297 -7.49 -1.65 6.42
C ILE A 297 -7.62 -0.87 7.73
N PHE A 298 -8.84 -0.72 8.22
CA PHE A 298 -9.14 -0.03 9.46
C PHE A 298 -9.77 -0.99 10.46
N ASN A 299 -9.25 -0.98 11.69
CA ASN A 299 -9.82 -1.60 12.87
C ASN A 299 -9.68 -0.60 14.03
N LYS A 300 -10.55 -0.66 15.04
CA LYS A 300 -10.43 0.10 16.30
C LYS A 300 -9.06 0.00 16.96
N LYS A 301 -8.33 -1.10 16.76
CA LYS A 301 -7.00 -1.33 17.35
C LYS A 301 -5.85 -0.82 16.46
N GLU A 302 -6.04 -0.85 15.14
CA GLU A 302 -4.96 -0.62 14.19
C GLU A 302 -5.51 -0.20 12.83
N SER A 303 -4.81 0.75 12.20
CA SER A 303 -4.98 1.08 10.80
C SER A 303 -3.67 0.87 10.06
N VAL A 304 -3.79 0.36 8.84
CA VAL A 304 -2.66 0.08 7.95
C VAL A 304 -3.09 0.40 6.53
N GLY A 305 -2.16 0.81 5.69
CA GLY A 305 -2.47 1.12 4.31
C GLY A 305 -1.48 2.07 3.67
N PHE A 306 -1.73 2.38 2.40
CA PHE A 306 -1.00 3.39 1.66
C PHE A 306 -1.92 4.27 0.84
N VAL A 307 -1.41 5.44 0.48
CA VAL A 307 -1.92 6.35 -0.52
C VAL A 307 -0.74 6.73 -1.40
N TYR A 308 -0.91 6.61 -2.70
CA TYR A 308 -0.03 7.10 -3.75
C TYR A 308 -0.80 8.11 -4.60
N LEU A 309 -0.16 9.22 -4.90
CA LEU A 309 -0.66 10.25 -5.78
C LEU A 309 0.42 10.58 -6.80
N LYS A 310 0.03 10.57 -8.08
CA LYS A 310 0.83 11.01 -9.20
C LYS A 310 0.12 12.12 -9.93
N SER A 311 0.85 13.17 -10.28
CA SER A 311 0.35 14.25 -11.12
C SER A 311 1.42 14.61 -12.13
N GLU A 312 1.07 14.58 -13.41
CA GLU A 312 1.95 14.89 -14.53
C GLU A 312 1.26 15.95 -15.39
N SER A 313 1.87 17.12 -15.52
CA SER A 313 1.39 18.15 -16.44
C SER A 313 2.33 18.19 -17.65
N PRO A 314 1.93 17.61 -18.81
CA PRO A 314 2.81 17.52 -19.98
C PRO A 314 3.18 18.89 -20.55
N GLU A 315 2.26 19.84 -20.54
CA GLU A 315 2.47 21.19 -21.09
C GLU A 315 3.48 21.98 -20.25
N SER A 316 3.26 22.01 -18.93
CA SER A 316 4.14 22.73 -18.01
C SER A 316 5.37 21.90 -17.59
N LYS A 317 5.44 20.63 -18.01
CA LYS A 317 6.51 19.66 -17.71
C LYS A 317 6.78 19.50 -16.21
N PHE A 318 5.74 19.65 -15.40
CA PHE A 318 5.79 19.48 -13.94
C PHE A 318 5.29 18.09 -13.55
N PHE A 319 5.96 17.50 -12.56
CA PHE A 319 5.68 16.18 -12.04
C PHE A 319 5.63 16.23 -10.52
N LEU A 320 4.63 15.57 -9.95
CA LEU A 320 4.47 15.36 -8.52
C LEU A 320 4.22 13.87 -8.27
N ASP A 321 5.05 13.28 -7.43
CA ASP A 321 4.85 11.97 -6.84
C ASP A 321 4.74 12.14 -5.33
N ALA A 322 3.69 11.59 -4.71
CA ALA A 322 3.53 11.62 -3.26
C ALA A 322 3.04 10.26 -2.76
N THR A 323 3.67 9.77 -1.70
CA THR A 323 3.30 8.52 -1.05
C THR A 323 3.17 8.74 0.44
N VAL A 324 2.16 8.12 1.03
CA VAL A 324 2.08 7.93 2.48
C VAL A 324 1.74 6.48 2.70
N TYR A 325 2.52 5.77 3.49
CA TYR A 325 2.15 4.46 3.96
C TYR A 325 2.27 4.36 5.47
N ARG A 326 1.43 3.52 6.03
CA ARG A 326 1.46 3.09 7.41
C ARG A 326 1.48 1.58 7.37
N ASP A 327 2.55 1.00 7.87
CA ASP A 327 2.75 -0.45 7.86
C ASP A 327 2.32 -1.07 9.19
N SER A 328 1.91 -2.35 9.15
CA SER A 328 1.49 -3.12 10.31
C SER A 328 2.33 -4.39 10.40
N PRO A 329 2.83 -4.73 11.61
CA PRO A 329 3.44 -6.03 11.87
C PRO A 329 2.62 -7.24 11.38
N LEU A 330 1.29 -7.10 11.33
CA LEU A 330 0.34 -8.15 10.94
C LEU A 330 0.29 -8.42 9.43
N LEU A 331 0.79 -7.52 8.59
CA LEU A 331 0.81 -7.69 7.13
C LEU A 331 2.08 -8.38 6.61
N TYR A 332 3.11 -8.51 7.45
CA TYR A 332 4.32 -9.21 7.09
C TYR A 332 4.10 -10.72 7.21
N GLY A 333 4.63 -11.51 6.27
CA GLY A 333 4.48 -12.98 6.23
C GLY A 333 5.16 -13.71 7.40
N ILE A 334 5.46 -15.00 7.27
CA ILE A 334 6.28 -15.70 8.27
C ILE A 334 7.75 -15.24 8.09
N VAL A 335 8.40 -14.83 9.18
CA VAL A 335 9.86 -14.61 9.23
C VAL A 335 10.44 -15.37 10.39
N SER A 336 11.76 -15.53 10.39
CA SER A 336 12.45 -16.15 11.50
C SER A 336 12.10 -15.46 12.83
N PRO A 337 11.90 -16.24 13.91
CA PRO A 337 11.77 -15.71 15.28
C PRO A 337 12.91 -14.78 15.71
N GLU A 338 14.10 -14.91 15.12
CA GLU A 338 15.28 -14.09 15.42
C GLU A 338 15.36 -12.81 14.57
N GLU A 339 14.55 -12.71 13.51
CA GLU A 339 14.54 -11.50 12.68
C GLU A 339 13.82 -10.36 13.40
N VAL A 340 14.58 -9.33 13.78
CA VAL A 340 14.03 -8.11 14.40
C VAL A 340 13.18 -7.37 13.36
N ARG A 341 11.87 -7.61 13.41
CA ARG A 341 10.87 -6.75 12.77
C ARG A 341 10.70 -5.46 13.57
N PRO A 342 10.29 -4.36 12.90
CA PRO A 342 9.62 -3.29 13.60
C PRO A 342 8.40 -3.87 14.31
N GLN A 343 8.51 -4.12 15.62
CA GLN A 343 7.33 -4.44 16.46
C GLN A 343 6.35 -3.26 16.50
N ILE A 344 6.81 -2.09 16.05
CA ILE A 344 6.07 -0.85 16.04
C ILE A 344 5.79 -0.45 14.59
N PRO A 345 4.52 -0.19 14.24
CA PRO A 345 4.13 0.38 12.95
C PRO A 345 5.00 1.57 12.54
N GLN A 346 5.52 1.52 11.32
CA GLN A 346 6.14 2.69 10.68
C GLN A 346 5.08 3.47 9.92
N SER A 347 5.07 4.79 10.07
CA SER A 347 4.36 5.71 9.18
C SER A 347 5.38 6.51 8.39
N LEU A 348 5.40 6.37 7.07
CA LEU A 348 6.34 7.03 6.18
C LEU A 348 5.57 7.81 5.12
N GLY A 349 5.83 9.12 5.06
CA GLY A 349 5.40 10.01 3.99
C GLY A 349 6.60 10.46 3.17
N TYR A 350 6.44 10.49 1.85
CA TYR A 350 7.40 11.03 0.92
C TYR A 350 6.69 11.85 -0.16
N SER A 351 7.33 12.91 -0.63
CA SER A 351 6.89 13.63 -1.81
C SER A 351 8.07 14.10 -2.65
N LYS A 352 7.89 14.11 -3.97
CA LYS A 352 8.84 14.60 -4.95
C LYS A 352 8.12 15.51 -5.93
N ILE A 353 8.65 16.70 -6.11
CA ILE A 353 8.19 17.67 -7.10
C ILE A 353 9.34 17.93 -8.05
N SER A 354 9.09 17.86 -9.35
CA SER A 354 10.15 18.06 -10.34
C SER A 354 9.67 18.73 -11.61
N PHE A 355 10.56 19.51 -12.22
CA PHE A 355 10.42 20.07 -13.55
C PHE A 355 11.28 19.25 -14.52
N LYS A 356 10.66 18.67 -15.56
CA LYS A 356 11.21 17.67 -16.50
C LYS A 356 12.04 16.52 -15.88
N HIS A 357 11.83 16.19 -14.60
CA HIS A 357 12.57 15.18 -13.81
C HIS A 357 14.06 15.45 -13.48
N TRP A 358 14.62 16.60 -13.82
CA TRP A 358 16.06 16.91 -13.72
C TRP A 358 16.34 18.07 -12.74
N ILE A 359 15.33 18.89 -12.45
CA ILE A 359 15.33 19.89 -11.36
C ILE A 359 14.16 19.60 -10.43
N GLY A 360 14.38 19.60 -9.12
CA GLY A 360 13.28 19.38 -8.19
C GLY A 360 13.67 19.32 -6.72
N SER A 361 12.67 18.99 -5.92
CA SER A 361 12.78 18.83 -4.47
C SER A 361 12.11 17.56 -4.00
N GLU A 362 12.63 16.96 -2.94
CA GLU A 362 12.06 15.78 -2.29
C GLU A 362 11.91 16.05 -0.79
N PHE A 363 10.87 15.52 -0.17
CA PHE A 363 10.61 15.64 1.27
C PHE A 363 10.23 14.28 1.81
N LEU A 364 10.73 13.95 3.00
CA LEU A 364 10.43 12.69 3.67
C LEU A 364 10.15 12.94 5.15
N GLY A 365 9.17 12.21 5.69
CA GLY A 365 8.87 12.17 7.11
C GLY A 365 8.50 10.76 7.54
N SER A 366 9.14 10.24 8.58
CA SER A 366 8.97 8.89 9.11
C SER A 366 8.78 8.92 10.61
N LYS A 367 7.88 8.08 11.10
CA LYS A 367 7.71 7.81 12.52
C LYS A 367 7.65 6.31 12.74
N GLU A 368 8.60 5.79 13.51
CA GLU A 368 8.69 4.38 13.87
C GLU A 368 8.99 4.29 15.38
N GLY A 369 7.94 4.11 16.18
CA GLY A 369 8.07 4.14 17.65
C GLY A 369 8.59 5.48 18.16
N HIS A 370 9.80 5.46 18.74
CA HIS A 370 10.49 6.65 19.23
C HIS A 370 11.43 7.27 18.20
N ARG A 371 11.70 6.59 17.08
CA ARG A 371 12.54 7.10 15.99
C ARG A 371 11.70 8.04 15.11
N TYR A 372 12.13 9.29 15.02
CA TYR A 372 11.51 10.31 14.19
C TYR A 372 12.53 10.74 13.15
N GLU A 373 12.28 10.43 11.88
CA GLU A 373 13.16 10.83 10.80
C GLU A 373 12.45 11.80 9.88
N ASN A 374 13.15 12.84 9.47
CA ASN A 374 12.69 13.71 8.41
C ASN A 374 13.86 14.09 7.52
N GLY A 375 13.56 14.64 6.36
CA GLY A 375 14.58 15.28 5.57
C GLY A 375 14.03 15.95 4.33
N ARG A 376 14.94 16.63 3.66
CA ARG A 376 14.66 17.39 2.44
C ARG A 376 15.79 17.22 1.45
N SER A 377 15.43 17.26 0.19
CA SER A 377 16.33 17.05 -0.93
C SER A 377 16.11 18.15 -1.96
N GLY A 378 17.18 18.60 -2.58
CA GLY A 378 17.14 19.42 -3.80
C GLY A 378 18.05 18.79 -4.84
N PHE A 379 17.58 18.71 -6.09
CA PHE A 379 18.40 18.21 -7.18
C PHE A 379 18.32 19.10 -8.40
N PHE A 380 19.45 19.19 -9.11
CA PHE A 380 19.61 20.02 -10.29
C PHE A 380 20.63 19.38 -11.25
N PRO A 381 20.55 19.71 -12.54
CA PRO A 381 21.37 19.11 -13.57
C PRO A 381 22.72 19.81 -13.67
N CYS A 382 23.80 19.04 -13.75
CA CYS A 382 25.12 19.51 -14.17
C CYS A 382 25.30 19.37 -15.68
N PHE A 383 24.68 18.36 -16.29
CA PHE A 383 24.74 18.09 -17.73
C PHE A 383 23.43 17.47 -18.22
N ILE A 384 23.03 17.83 -19.44
CA ILE A 384 21.79 17.38 -20.09
C ILE A 384 22.15 16.89 -21.48
N SER A 385 21.67 15.72 -21.85
CA SER A 385 21.78 15.23 -23.22
C SER A 385 20.64 14.28 -23.54
N GLU A 386 20.50 13.95 -24.83
CA GLU A 386 19.56 12.91 -25.28
C GLU A 386 19.95 11.51 -24.77
N TRP A 387 21.24 11.32 -24.48
CA TRP A 387 21.80 10.06 -23.98
C TRP A 387 21.66 9.93 -22.47
N GLY A 388 21.37 11.02 -21.74
CA GLY A 388 21.19 11.00 -20.29
C GLY A 388 21.58 12.33 -19.64
N ASN A 389 21.23 12.46 -18.37
CA ASN A 389 21.46 13.66 -17.57
C ASN A 389 22.40 13.33 -16.40
N LEU A 390 23.35 14.21 -16.11
CA LEU A 390 24.09 14.18 -14.85
C LEU A 390 23.42 15.13 -13.88
N ILE A 391 22.88 14.61 -12.79
CA ILE A 391 22.11 15.32 -11.78
C ILE A 391 22.91 15.34 -10.48
N TYR A 392 23.14 16.53 -9.95
CA TYR A 392 23.62 16.70 -8.58
C TYR A 392 22.44 16.76 -7.64
N ARG A 393 22.50 16.01 -6.53
CA ARG A 393 21.44 15.93 -5.53
C ARG A 393 22.04 16.20 -4.15
N TYR A 394 21.43 17.13 -3.43
CA TYR A 394 21.75 17.46 -2.06
C TYR A 394 20.61 16.96 -1.17
N ARG A 395 20.93 16.20 -0.12
CA ARG A 395 19.95 15.69 0.85
C ARG A 395 20.37 16.03 2.26
N GLU A 396 19.40 16.45 3.06
CA GLU A 396 19.54 16.59 4.51
C GLU A 396 18.72 15.49 5.18
N TYR A 397 19.35 14.76 6.09
CA TYR A 397 18.75 13.70 6.88
C TYR A 397 18.77 14.10 8.35
N ASN A 398 17.62 14.07 9.00
CA ASN A 398 17.50 14.36 10.42
C ASN A 398 16.83 13.19 11.12
N GLU A 399 17.40 12.76 12.24
CA GLU A 399 16.77 11.84 13.18
C GLU A 399 16.76 12.51 14.56
N SER A 400 15.57 12.64 15.16
CA SER A 400 15.37 13.42 16.38
C SER A 400 14.71 12.62 17.51
N GLY A 401 14.71 11.30 17.40
CA GLY A 401 13.93 10.41 18.22
C GLY A 401 14.75 9.55 19.14
N ASN A 402 15.40 8.54 18.58
CA ASN A 402 16.31 7.67 19.31
C ASN A 402 17.67 8.35 19.49
N TYR A 403 18.10 9.06 18.46
CA TYR A 403 19.33 9.80 18.33
C TYR A 403 18.99 11.24 17.91
N HIS A 404 19.98 12.13 17.97
CA HIS A 404 19.86 13.53 17.55
C HIS A 404 20.89 13.77 16.46
N TRP A 405 20.68 13.10 15.33
CA TRP A 405 21.62 13.08 14.22
C TRP A 405 21.12 14.00 13.10
N ASN A 406 22.05 14.77 12.55
CA ASN A 406 21.89 15.49 11.29
C ASN A 406 23.03 15.03 10.37
N GLU A 407 22.68 14.58 9.17
CA GLU A 407 23.63 14.23 8.12
C GLU A 407 23.29 14.92 6.82
N ILE A 408 24.33 15.29 6.09
CA ILE A 408 24.21 15.89 4.76
C ILE A 408 24.78 14.92 3.74
N GLY A 409 23.94 14.55 2.77
CA GLY A 409 24.30 13.77 1.59
C GLY A 409 24.52 14.67 0.37
N ARG A 410 25.61 14.42 -0.35
CA ARG A 410 25.92 15.04 -1.65
C ARG A 410 26.08 13.94 -2.67
N ALA A 411 25.27 13.96 -3.71
CA ALA A 411 25.24 12.89 -4.68
C ALA A 411 25.37 13.36 -6.12
N ALA A 412 25.98 12.53 -6.95
CA ALA A 412 25.99 12.66 -8.40
C ALA A 412 25.32 11.42 -9.00
N PHE A 413 24.28 11.65 -9.79
CA PHE A 413 23.50 10.61 -10.45
C PHE A 413 23.50 10.83 -11.95
N TYR A 414 23.81 9.78 -12.70
CA TYR A 414 23.40 9.69 -14.08
C TYR A 414 21.95 9.19 -14.13
N GLU A 415 21.05 9.92 -14.80
CA GLU A 415 19.67 9.50 -15.05
C GLU A 415 19.34 9.64 -16.54
N TRP A 416 18.95 8.52 -17.17
CA TRP A 416 18.37 8.47 -18.49
C TRP A 416 16.95 7.90 -18.41
N ARG A 417 16.00 8.60 -19.03
CA ARG A 417 14.57 8.25 -19.03
C ARG A 417 14.03 8.40 -20.44
N LYS A 418 13.48 7.33 -21.01
CA LYS A 418 12.79 7.36 -22.30
C LYS A 418 11.59 6.43 -22.26
N GLU A 419 10.40 7.00 -22.42
CA GLU A 419 9.14 6.26 -22.32
C GLU A 419 9.03 5.50 -20.99
N LYS A 420 9.02 4.16 -21.03
CA LYS A 420 9.01 3.28 -19.85
C LYS A 420 10.40 2.79 -19.43
N ALA A 421 11.43 3.14 -20.20
CA ALA A 421 12.81 2.77 -19.89
C ALA A 421 13.45 3.80 -18.95
N VAL A 422 14.10 3.31 -17.90
CA VAL A 422 14.81 4.13 -16.92
C VAL A 422 16.16 3.50 -16.62
N VAL A 423 17.22 4.28 -16.68
CA VAL A 423 18.55 3.92 -16.19
C VAL A 423 19.01 5.02 -15.25
N SER A 424 19.32 4.66 -14.01
CA SER A 424 19.81 5.57 -12.99
C SER A 424 20.96 4.91 -12.27
N PHE A 425 22.09 5.59 -12.15
CA PHE A 425 23.20 5.13 -11.32
C PHE A 425 23.91 6.32 -10.72
N GLY A 426 24.28 6.24 -9.46
CA GLY A 426 25.00 7.31 -8.81
C GLY A 426 25.60 6.94 -7.48
N PHE A 427 26.32 7.90 -6.94
CA PHE A 427 26.96 7.81 -5.64
C PHE A 427 26.56 9.01 -4.79
N GLU A 428 26.22 8.75 -3.53
CA GLU A 428 25.98 9.75 -2.50
C GLU A 428 27.07 9.65 -1.43
N SER A 429 27.79 10.75 -1.21
CA SER A 429 28.75 10.91 -0.11
C SER A 429 28.09 11.59 1.09
N ARG A 430 28.39 11.09 2.29
CA ARG A 430 28.02 11.65 3.60
C ARG A 430 29.27 11.81 4.46
N GLU A 431 29.15 12.45 5.62
CA GLU A 431 30.29 12.79 6.51
C GLU A 431 31.31 11.65 6.70
N ASN A 432 30.84 10.43 6.99
CA ASN A 432 31.69 9.26 7.24
C ASN A 432 31.24 8.01 6.45
N ALA A 433 30.54 8.21 5.32
CA ALA A 433 29.95 7.11 4.59
C ALA A 433 29.69 7.42 3.12
N GLY A 434 29.53 6.36 2.33
CA GLY A 434 29.18 6.41 0.91
C GLY A 434 28.00 5.51 0.60
N GLN A 435 27.28 5.80 -0.47
CA GLN A 435 26.20 4.96 -0.96
C GLN A 435 26.17 4.97 -2.48
N TRP A 436 26.37 3.80 -3.08
CA TRP A 436 26.05 3.57 -4.49
C TRP A 436 24.58 3.17 -4.61
N GLU A 437 23.90 3.72 -5.61
CA GLU A 437 22.52 3.36 -5.94
C GLU A 437 22.38 3.20 -7.45
N GLY A 438 21.85 2.05 -7.88
CA GLY A 438 21.64 1.70 -9.28
C GLY A 438 20.21 1.22 -9.51
N LYS A 439 19.59 1.68 -10.59
CA LYS A 439 18.25 1.27 -11.03
C LYS A 439 18.20 1.18 -12.54
N LEU A 440 17.60 0.11 -13.05
CA LEU A 440 17.43 -0.13 -14.46
C LEU A 440 16.06 -0.78 -14.66
N ALA A 441 15.18 -0.14 -15.44
CA ALA A 441 13.92 -0.70 -15.90
C ALA A 441 13.93 -0.64 -17.42
N ILE A 442 13.87 -1.78 -18.09
CA ILE A 442 13.89 -1.85 -19.56
C ILE A 442 12.73 -2.74 -20.01
N PRO A 443 11.70 -2.16 -20.65
CA PRO A 443 10.72 -2.96 -21.36
C PRO A 443 11.37 -3.58 -22.61
N PHE A 444 11.08 -4.85 -22.89
CA PHE A 444 11.54 -5.52 -24.11
C PHE A 444 10.46 -6.44 -24.67
N GLY A 445 10.38 -6.52 -26.01
CA GLY A 445 9.22 -7.11 -26.67
C GLY A 445 7.92 -6.39 -26.30
N THR A 446 6.78 -7.04 -26.53
CA THR A 446 5.46 -6.41 -26.36
C THR A 446 4.96 -6.39 -24.91
N SER A 447 5.54 -7.18 -24.01
CA SER A 447 4.98 -7.41 -22.66
C SER A 447 5.97 -7.87 -21.60
N ASN A 448 7.28 -7.81 -21.88
CA ASN A 448 8.31 -8.13 -20.89
C ASN A 448 8.89 -6.86 -20.28
N LEU A 449 9.25 -6.96 -19.01
CA LEU A 449 9.94 -5.92 -18.26
C LEU A 449 11.08 -6.56 -17.47
N LEU A 450 12.29 -6.03 -17.66
CA LEU A 450 13.44 -6.32 -16.81
C LEU A 450 13.67 -5.15 -15.86
N GLU A 451 13.70 -5.43 -14.57
CA GLU A 451 14.01 -4.47 -13.51
C GLU A 451 15.23 -4.95 -12.73
N PHE A 452 16.15 -4.04 -12.49
CA PHE A 452 17.25 -4.19 -11.56
C PHE A 452 17.26 -2.98 -10.64
N SER A 453 17.43 -3.21 -9.35
CA SER A 453 17.64 -2.14 -8.38
C SER A 453 18.65 -2.60 -7.34
N GLY A 454 19.60 -1.75 -7.00
CA GLY A 454 20.59 -2.05 -5.98
C GLY A 454 21.03 -0.83 -5.19
N ILE A 455 21.43 -1.07 -3.95
CA ILE A 455 22.06 -0.10 -3.06
C ILE A 455 23.22 -0.79 -2.36
N PHE A 456 24.37 -0.14 -2.35
CA PHE A 456 25.57 -0.60 -1.64
C PHE A 456 26.05 0.56 -0.77
N ARG A 457 26.10 0.35 0.54
CA ARG A 457 26.52 1.36 1.50
C ARG A 457 27.90 1.00 2.04
N GLU A 458 28.77 2.00 2.04
CA GLU A 458 30.13 1.94 2.55
C GLU A 458 30.23 2.80 3.80
N GLY A 459 30.95 2.33 4.82
CA GLY A 459 31.02 2.98 6.13
C GLY A 459 29.73 2.82 6.94
N GLN A 460 29.54 3.68 7.95
CA GLN A 460 28.39 3.62 8.87
C GLN A 460 27.62 4.95 8.84
N PRO A 461 26.67 5.13 7.90
CA PRO A 461 25.81 6.30 7.92
C PRO A 461 24.96 6.30 9.19
N LYS A 462 24.88 7.45 9.86
CA LYS A 462 24.05 7.61 11.06
C LYS A 462 22.55 7.46 10.71
N THR A 463 22.14 7.90 9.53
CA THR A 463 20.73 7.91 9.11
C THR A 463 20.41 6.87 8.03
N ARG A 464 19.15 6.40 8.01
CA ARG A 464 18.67 5.43 7.00
C ARG A 464 18.66 6.06 5.60
N ALA A 465 18.98 5.24 4.61
CA ALA A 465 18.93 5.65 3.21
C ALA A 465 17.50 5.68 2.68
N TRP A 466 17.23 6.64 1.79
CA TRP A 466 15.97 6.74 1.05
C TRP A 466 16.10 5.90 -0.22
N PHE A 467 15.58 4.68 -0.18
CA PHE A 467 15.69 3.75 -1.29
C PHE A 467 14.33 3.58 -1.98
N GLU A 468 14.26 3.97 -3.24
CA GLU A 468 13.06 3.75 -4.05
C GLU A 468 12.96 2.28 -4.43
N ASN A 469 11.86 1.66 -4.01
CA ASN A 469 11.57 0.27 -4.28
C ASN A 469 10.49 0.20 -5.36
N TRP A 470 10.83 -0.42 -6.49
CA TRP A 470 9.87 -0.67 -7.56
C TRP A 470 9.07 -1.94 -7.25
N THR A 471 7.82 -1.76 -6.82
CA THR A 471 6.89 -2.86 -6.60
C THR A 471 5.74 -2.77 -7.59
N TYR A 472 5.29 -3.91 -8.07
CA TYR A 472 4.20 -4.00 -9.05
C TYR A 472 2.86 -3.40 -8.58
N ALA A 473 2.68 -3.29 -7.26
CA ALA A 473 1.46 -2.72 -6.68
C ALA A 473 1.45 -1.18 -6.70
N THR A 474 2.60 -0.51 -6.80
CA THR A 474 2.68 0.96 -6.78
C THR A 474 3.85 1.41 -7.65
N ASP A 475 3.57 2.20 -8.69
CA ASP A 475 4.57 2.72 -9.64
C ASP A 475 5.73 3.48 -8.95
N PHE A 476 5.55 3.84 -7.67
CA PHE A 476 6.52 4.54 -6.86
C PHE A 476 6.34 4.22 -5.37
N ASN A 477 7.38 3.71 -4.70
CA ASN A 477 7.41 3.58 -3.24
C ASN A 477 8.83 3.85 -2.72
N ILE A 478 8.95 4.59 -1.63
CA ILE A 478 10.22 4.92 -0.98
C ILE A 478 10.27 4.17 0.33
N ASN A 479 11.33 3.40 0.52
CA ASN A 479 11.62 2.70 1.76
C ASN A 479 12.79 3.37 2.47
N LEU A 480 12.71 3.43 3.80
CA LEU A 480 13.88 3.72 4.63
C LEU A 480 14.63 2.44 4.91
N THR A 481 15.90 2.38 4.52
CA THR A 481 16.72 1.19 4.68
C THR A 481 17.98 1.46 5.50
N ASP A 482 18.24 0.55 6.43
CA ASP A 482 19.50 0.41 7.17
C ASP A 482 20.36 -0.75 6.64
N ARG A 483 19.92 -1.40 5.56
CA ARG A 483 20.66 -2.49 4.90
C ARG A 483 21.98 -1.98 4.33
N GLN A 484 23.04 -2.75 4.49
CA GLN A 484 24.34 -2.44 3.89
C GLN A 484 24.27 -2.68 2.38
N GLU A 485 23.65 -3.79 1.98
CA GLU A 485 23.49 -4.19 0.59
C GLU A 485 22.06 -4.60 0.31
N ILE A 486 21.53 -4.15 -0.83
CA ILE A 486 20.30 -4.70 -1.43
C ILE A 486 20.57 -4.87 -2.91
N ILE A 487 20.24 -6.05 -3.44
CA ILE A 487 20.22 -6.32 -4.88
C ILE A 487 18.86 -6.92 -5.19
N LYS A 488 18.18 -6.40 -6.21
CA LYS A 488 16.93 -6.96 -6.72
C LYS A 488 17.02 -7.08 -8.23
N LEU A 489 16.68 -8.26 -8.74
CA LEU A 489 16.53 -8.55 -10.15
C LEU A 489 15.12 -9.11 -10.36
N LYS A 490 14.39 -8.53 -11.30
CA LYS A 490 13.04 -8.96 -11.60
C LYS A 490 12.81 -8.97 -13.10
N TRP A 491 12.39 -10.12 -13.61
CA TRP A 491 11.91 -10.27 -14.98
C TRP A 491 10.44 -10.64 -14.91
N VAL A 492 9.58 -9.86 -15.56
CA VAL A 492 8.16 -10.17 -15.63
C VAL A 492 7.66 -10.16 -17.06
N SER A 493 7.00 -11.26 -17.43
CA SER A 493 6.39 -11.58 -18.71
C SER A 493 4.93 -12.01 -18.49
N PRO A 494 4.06 -12.06 -19.50
CA PRO A 494 2.72 -12.64 -19.37
C PRO A 494 2.70 -14.11 -18.93
N PHE A 495 3.79 -14.85 -19.19
CA PHE A 495 3.86 -16.30 -18.97
C PHE A 495 4.99 -16.71 -18.02
N ILE A 496 5.98 -15.86 -17.76
CA ILE A 496 7.08 -16.12 -16.81
C ILE A 496 7.23 -14.94 -15.87
N SER A 497 7.53 -15.21 -14.60
CA SER A 497 8.05 -14.23 -13.67
C SER A 497 9.21 -14.80 -12.89
N LEU A 498 10.29 -14.03 -12.80
CA LEU A 498 11.42 -14.29 -11.92
C LEU A 498 11.64 -13.04 -11.07
N ASN A 499 11.72 -13.20 -9.76
CA ASN A 499 12.08 -12.14 -8.83
C ASN A 499 13.10 -12.70 -7.85
N VAL A 500 14.30 -12.13 -7.87
CA VAL A 500 15.41 -12.49 -6.98
C VAL A 500 15.79 -11.24 -6.21
N SER A 501 15.82 -11.32 -4.89
CA SER A 501 16.34 -10.25 -4.05
C SER A 501 17.27 -10.78 -2.99
N TYR A 502 18.39 -10.09 -2.83
CA TYR A 502 19.37 -10.28 -1.78
C TYR A 502 19.40 -9.02 -0.92
N SER A 503 19.45 -9.18 0.41
CA SER A 503 19.55 -8.05 1.31
C SER A 503 20.32 -8.39 2.58
N GLU A 504 21.33 -7.60 2.91
CA GLU A 504 22.16 -7.76 4.09
C GLU A 504 22.01 -6.56 5.04
N LYS A 505 21.86 -6.83 6.34
CA LYS A 505 21.75 -5.82 7.40
C LYS A 505 23.16 -5.50 7.91
N GLU A 506 23.43 -4.24 8.20
CA GLU A 506 24.75 -3.81 8.68
C GLU A 506 25.21 -4.53 9.97
N ASN A 507 24.28 -4.84 10.87
CA ASN A 507 24.56 -5.46 12.17
C ASN A 507 24.12 -6.93 12.26
N ASP A 508 23.79 -7.57 11.13
CA ASP A 508 23.29 -8.95 11.11
C ASP A 508 24.00 -9.73 10.00
N PRO A 509 24.84 -10.73 10.34
CA PRO A 509 25.60 -11.51 9.36
C PRO A 509 24.74 -12.47 8.53
N ASN A 510 23.41 -12.38 8.65
CA ASN A 510 22.46 -13.25 7.98
C ASN A 510 21.75 -12.48 6.86
N PRO A 511 22.23 -12.61 5.61
CA PRO A 511 21.52 -12.04 4.49
C PRO A 511 20.18 -12.73 4.29
N ILE A 512 19.23 -11.98 3.75
CA ILE A 512 17.93 -12.46 3.31
C ILE A 512 18.02 -12.68 1.81
N LEU A 513 17.84 -13.92 1.38
CA LEU A 513 17.68 -14.26 -0.03
C LEU A 513 16.21 -14.61 -0.27
N PHE A 514 15.60 -13.95 -1.25
CA PHE A 514 14.27 -14.27 -1.72
C PHE A 514 14.31 -14.56 -3.22
N ILE A 515 13.79 -15.71 -3.60
CA ILE A 515 13.64 -16.14 -4.99
C ILE A 515 12.18 -16.49 -5.19
N ASN A 516 11.56 -15.93 -6.23
CA ASN A 516 10.22 -16.27 -6.66
C ASN A 516 10.22 -16.49 -8.17
N PHE A 517 9.98 -17.72 -8.58
CA PHE A 517 9.85 -18.14 -9.95
C PHE A 517 8.42 -18.59 -10.23
N GLN A 518 7.85 -18.15 -11.34
CA GLN A 518 6.47 -18.46 -11.72
C GLN A 518 6.41 -18.68 -13.22
N LEU A 519 5.61 -19.67 -13.61
CA LEU A 519 5.32 -20.00 -14.99
C LEU A 519 3.81 -20.17 -15.13
N LEU A 520 3.26 -19.61 -16.19
CA LEU A 520 1.86 -19.74 -16.60
C LEU A 520 1.82 -19.99 -18.09
N HIS A 521 1.27 -21.12 -18.48
CA HIS A 521 1.01 -21.46 -19.87
C HIS A 521 -0.50 -21.46 -20.10
N LYS A 522 -0.91 -20.87 -21.22
CA LYS A 522 -2.31 -20.75 -21.64
C LYS A 522 -2.51 -21.51 -22.94
N ILE A 523 -3.61 -22.23 -23.02
CA ILE A 523 -4.00 -23.08 -24.13
C ILE A 523 -5.39 -22.61 -24.56
N ASP A 524 -5.47 -22.06 -25.77
CA ASP A 524 -6.75 -21.73 -26.39
C ASP A 524 -7.42 -23.04 -26.86
N LEU A 525 -8.71 -23.23 -26.55
CA LEU A 525 -9.50 -24.40 -26.93
C LEU A 525 -10.30 -24.21 -28.22
#